data_AF-A0A378VXJ8-F1
#
_entry.id   AF-A0A378VXJ8-F1
#
_cell.length_a   1.000
_cell.length_b   1.000
_cell.length_c   1.000
_cell.angle_alpha   90.00
_cell.angle_beta   90.00
_cell.angle_gamma   90.00
#
_symmetry.space_group_name_H-M   'P 1'
#
loop_
_entity.id
_entity.type
_entity.pdbx_description
1 polymer ?
#
loop_
_entity_poly.entity_id
_entity_poly.type
_entity_poly.pdbx_seq_one_letter_code
_entity_poly.pdbx_strand_id
1 'polypeptide(L)'
;MRRPIHPKQENGKRFLYLNLPEGSDELNTIWQTDEYDFTVPDLEVSIDVESLYTAVRLLNENQGILHSISTKCSAYSFGFEGKLRYERLDVKPFPIKSFSYYLEFYNDWTGTLYELDLSAFLDEFSESVILNPSSMPV
;
A
#
# COMPACT_ATOMS: atom_id res chain seq x y z
N MET A 1 -20.82 4.10 -6.66
CA MET A 1 -19.86 3.22 -5.94
C MET A 1 -19.07 4.06 -4.97
N ARG A 2 -18.83 3.57 -3.74
CA ARG A 2 -17.84 4.19 -2.85
C ARG A 2 -16.45 3.91 -3.43
N ARG A 3 -15.54 4.87 -3.36
CA ARG A 3 -14.15 4.65 -3.76
C ARG A 3 -13.52 3.62 -2.80
N PRO A 4 -12.76 2.64 -3.32
CA PRO A 4 -12.18 1.58 -2.48
C PRO A 4 -11.16 2.13 -1.49
N ILE A 5 -10.47 3.23 -1.86
CA ILE A 5 -9.54 3.97 -1.01
C ILE A 5 -10.13 5.32 -0.59
N HIS A 6 -9.95 5.71 0.69
CA HIS A 6 -10.46 6.96 1.24
C HIS A 6 -9.58 7.49 2.38
N PRO A 7 -9.64 8.80 2.70
CA PRO A 7 -8.85 9.38 3.77
C PRO A 7 -9.47 9.01 5.12
N LYS A 8 -8.62 8.83 6.14
CA LYS A 8 -9.04 8.60 7.51
C LYS A 8 -8.12 9.34 8.47
N GLN A 9 -8.67 9.85 9.57
CA GLN A 9 -7.88 10.42 10.67
C GLN A 9 -8.14 9.66 11.97
N GLU A 10 -7.07 9.20 12.61
CA GLU A 10 -7.13 8.48 13.89
C GLU A 10 -6.02 8.95 14.81
N ASN A 11 -6.36 9.34 16.04
CA ASN A 11 -5.40 9.81 17.05
C ASN A 11 -4.44 10.91 16.54
N GLY A 12 -4.96 11.82 15.70
CA GLY A 12 -4.18 12.91 15.09
C GLY A 12 -3.32 12.51 13.88
N LYS A 13 -3.27 11.23 13.50
CA LYS A 13 -2.57 10.74 12.33
C LYS A 13 -3.50 10.58 11.13
N ARG A 14 -2.99 10.83 9.93
CA ARG A 14 -3.72 10.70 8.67
C ARG A 14 -3.32 9.42 7.95
N PHE A 15 -4.32 8.71 7.46
CA PHE A 15 -4.16 7.47 6.73
C PHE A 15 -4.91 7.50 5.42
N LEU A 16 -4.40 6.79 4.42
CA LEU A 16 -5.20 6.30 3.32
C LEU A 16 -5.65 4.89 3.67
N TYR A 17 -6.96 4.69 3.73
CA TYR A 17 -7.56 3.42 4.08
C TYR A 17 -8.18 2.79 2.83
N LEU A 18 -7.71 1.59 2.48
CA LEU A 18 -8.20 0.76 1.39
C LEU A 18 -8.89 -0.46 2.00
N ASN A 19 -10.08 -0.80 1.48
CA ASN A 19 -10.78 -2.02 1.84
C ASN A 19 -11.16 -2.80 0.58
N LEU A 20 -10.64 -4.03 0.49
CA LEU A 20 -10.91 -5.01 -0.55
C LEU A 20 -11.68 -6.18 0.09
N PRO A 21 -13.02 -6.18 0.04
CA PRO A 21 -13.81 -7.27 0.60
C PRO A 21 -13.66 -8.56 -0.20
N GLU A 22 -14.17 -9.66 0.36
CA GLU A 22 -14.27 -10.94 -0.35
C GLU A 22 -14.95 -10.80 -1.72
N GLY A 23 -14.32 -11.36 -2.74
CA GLY A 23 -14.76 -11.26 -4.14
C GLY A 23 -14.27 -10.03 -4.90
N SER A 24 -13.43 -9.17 -4.30
CA SER A 24 -12.72 -8.12 -5.04
C SER A 24 -11.80 -8.71 -6.12
N ASP A 25 -11.94 -8.23 -7.36
CA ASP A 25 -11.14 -8.71 -8.50
C ASP A 25 -9.64 -8.46 -8.27
N GLU A 26 -9.28 -7.40 -7.56
CA GLU A 26 -7.90 -7.01 -7.30
C GLU A 26 -7.16 -8.00 -6.39
N LEU A 27 -7.88 -8.74 -5.53
CA LEU A 27 -7.30 -9.80 -4.71
C LEU A 27 -6.73 -10.94 -5.58
N ASN A 28 -7.30 -11.17 -6.77
CA ASN A 28 -6.80 -12.16 -7.71
C ASN A 28 -5.48 -11.74 -8.38
N THR A 29 -5.06 -10.49 -8.21
CA THR A 29 -3.80 -9.96 -8.76
C THR A 29 -2.65 -10.02 -7.77
N ILE A 30 -2.89 -10.49 -6.55
CA ILE A 30 -1.85 -10.71 -5.55
C ILE A 30 -0.86 -11.73 -6.10
N TRP A 31 0.37 -11.29 -6.27
CA TRP A 31 1.48 -12.19 -6.58
C TRP A 31 2.05 -12.75 -5.27
N GLN A 32 2.47 -14.00 -5.29
CA GLN A 32 3.08 -14.66 -4.13
C GLN A 32 4.28 -15.50 -4.55
N THR A 33 5.30 -15.58 -3.69
CA THR A 33 6.52 -16.36 -3.99
C THR A 33 6.28 -17.87 -4.03
N ASP A 34 5.30 -18.36 -3.28
CA ASP A 34 4.82 -19.74 -3.32
C ASP A 34 3.35 -19.74 -3.75
N GLU A 35 3.08 -20.16 -4.98
CA GLU A 35 1.73 -20.17 -5.58
C GLU A 35 0.75 -21.13 -4.90
N TYR A 36 1.22 -22.02 -4.02
CA TYR A 36 0.40 -23.00 -3.30
C TYR A 36 0.12 -22.63 -1.84
N ASP A 37 0.66 -21.50 -1.35
CA ASP A 37 0.35 -20.99 0.00
C ASP A 37 -1.09 -20.42 0.07
N PHE A 38 -1.52 -20.06 1.28
CA PHE A 38 -2.87 -19.57 1.56
C PHE A 38 -3.22 -18.37 0.68
N THR A 39 -4.45 -18.38 0.17
CA THR A 39 -5.05 -17.23 -0.52
C THR A 39 -5.40 -16.13 0.46
N VAL A 40 -5.43 -14.88 -0.01
CA VAL A 40 -5.85 -13.71 0.76
C VAL A 40 -7.29 -13.36 0.35
N PRO A 41 -8.31 -13.78 1.11
CA PRO A 41 -9.71 -13.70 0.67
C PRO A 41 -10.31 -12.30 0.83
N ASP A 42 -9.74 -11.46 1.69
CA ASP A 42 -10.14 -10.08 1.97
C ASP A 42 -8.90 -9.29 2.40
N LEU A 43 -8.90 -7.97 2.25
CA LEU A 43 -7.76 -7.15 2.64
C LEU A 43 -8.15 -5.73 3.02
N GLU A 44 -7.82 -5.34 4.25
CA GLU A 44 -7.84 -3.97 4.74
C GLU A 44 -6.42 -3.43 4.85
N VAL A 45 -6.18 -2.24 4.33
CA VAL A 45 -4.85 -1.60 4.32
C VAL A 45 -4.97 -0.18 4.84
N SER A 46 -4.12 0.18 5.81
CA SER A 46 -3.97 1.57 6.28
C SER A 46 -2.57 2.06 5.98
N ILE A 47 -2.44 3.06 5.12
CA ILE A 47 -1.16 3.64 4.69
C ILE A 47 -0.94 4.95 5.46
N ASP A 48 0.19 5.08 6.15
CA ASP A 48 0.56 6.30 6.86
C ASP A 48 0.95 7.40 5.86
N VAL A 49 0.15 8.47 5.80
CA VAL A 49 0.30 9.54 4.79
C VAL A 49 1.61 10.31 4.98
N GLU A 50 2.06 10.50 6.21
CA GLU A 50 3.29 11.27 6.49
C GLU A 50 4.54 10.47 6.08
N SER A 51 4.53 9.16 6.34
CA SER A 51 5.55 8.24 5.87
C SER A 51 5.57 8.17 4.34
N LEU A 52 4.39 8.10 3.70
CA LEU A 52 4.26 8.07 2.25
C LEU A 52 4.81 9.33 1.60
N TYR A 53 4.40 10.51 2.09
CA TYR A 53 4.92 11.80 1.62
C TYR A 53 6.43 11.89 1.77
N THR A 54 6.96 11.44 2.92
CA THR A 54 8.40 11.47 3.17
C THR A 54 9.16 10.60 2.17
N ALA A 55 8.68 9.39 1.87
CA ALA A 55 9.29 8.52 0.88
C ALA A 55 9.28 9.14 -0.53
N VAL A 56 8.12 9.63 -0.98
CA VAL A 56 7.98 10.30 -2.28
C VAL A 56 8.91 11.50 -2.41
N ARG A 57 8.98 12.35 -1.36
CA ARG A 57 9.87 13.50 -1.32
C ARG A 57 11.33 13.07 -1.43
N LEU A 58 11.76 12.10 -0.63
CA LEU A 58 13.15 11.62 -0.62
C LEU A 58 13.55 10.96 -1.95
N LEU A 59 12.65 10.18 -2.57
CA LEU A 59 12.88 9.61 -3.89
C LEU A 59 13.03 10.69 -4.96
N ASN A 60 12.23 11.76 -4.90
CA ASN A 60 12.36 12.90 -5.79
C ASN A 60 13.64 13.72 -5.56
N GLU A 61 14.06 13.91 -4.31
CA GLU A 61 15.30 14.61 -3.97
C GLU A 61 16.56 13.81 -4.36
N ASN A 62 16.45 12.48 -4.45
CA ASN A 62 17.57 11.56 -4.70
C ASN A 62 17.37 10.74 -5.99
N GLN A 63 16.81 11.35 -7.02
CA GLN A 63 16.57 10.71 -8.31
C GLN A 63 17.86 10.11 -8.89
N GLY A 64 17.78 8.85 -9.32
CA GLY A 64 18.92 8.10 -9.87
C GLY A 64 19.87 7.52 -8.82
N ILE A 65 19.64 7.77 -7.53
CA ILE A 65 20.41 7.19 -6.42
C ILE A 65 19.62 6.11 -5.70
N LEU A 66 18.35 6.39 -5.38
CA LEU A 66 17.47 5.46 -4.66
C LEU A 66 16.56 4.71 -5.64
N HIS A 67 16.51 3.38 -5.49
CA HIS A 67 15.64 2.51 -6.28
C HIS A 67 14.23 2.37 -5.70
N SER A 68 14.09 2.43 -4.38
CA SER A 68 12.80 2.44 -3.70
C SER A 68 12.94 2.94 -2.26
N ILE A 69 11.82 3.29 -1.63
CA ILE A 69 11.71 3.52 -0.19
C ILE A 69 10.42 2.88 0.29
N SER A 70 10.52 2.02 1.31
CA SER A 70 9.33 1.45 1.95
C SER A 70 8.75 2.39 3.01
N THR A 71 7.42 2.50 3.02
CA THR A 71 6.65 3.34 3.93
C THR A 71 5.87 2.49 4.93
N LYS A 72 5.49 3.12 6.05
CA LYS A 72 4.67 2.47 7.07
C LYS A 72 3.25 2.26 6.55
N CYS A 73 2.78 1.04 6.65
CA CYS A 73 1.37 0.69 6.54
C CYS A 73 1.04 -0.44 7.52
N SER A 74 -0.24 -0.75 7.65
CA SER A 74 -0.72 -1.99 8.23
C SER A 74 -1.63 -2.67 7.22
N ALA A 75 -1.57 -3.99 7.14
CA ALA A 75 -2.49 -4.81 6.38
C ALA A 75 -3.17 -5.81 7.32
N TYR A 76 -4.42 -6.10 7.07
CA TYR A 76 -5.21 -7.05 7.82
C TYR A 76 -6.13 -7.81 6.87
N SER A 77 -6.29 -9.10 7.12
CA SER A 77 -7.28 -9.93 6.46
C SER A 77 -7.95 -10.78 7.53
N PHE A 78 -9.28 -10.76 7.56
CA PHE A 78 -10.04 -11.54 8.52
C PHE A 78 -10.02 -13.03 8.16
N GLY A 79 -10.09 -13.35 6.86
CA GLY A 79 -10.15 -14.73 6.37
C GLY A 79 -8.79 -15.36 6.06
N PHE A 80 -7.69 -14.61 6.13
CA PHE A 80 -6.36 -15.17 5.87
C PHE A 80 -5.99 -16.22 6.91
N GLU A 81 -5.73 -17.43 6.44
CA GLU A 81 -5.42 -18.57 7.31
C GLU A 81 -3.98 -18.52 7.84
N GLY A 82 -3.10 -17.76 7.20
CA GLY A 82 -1.71 -17.56 7.62
C GLY A 82 -1.53 -16.49 8.69
N LYS A 83 -0.27 -16.13 8.96
CA LYS A 83 0.09 -15.07 9.91
C LYS A 83 0.77 -13.90 9.20
N LEU A 84 -0.01 -12.88 8.91
CA LEU A 84 0.41 -11.64 8.25
C LEU A 84 1.44 -10.87 9.11
N ARG A 85 2.60 -10.53 8.54
CA ARG A 85 3.69 -9.78 9.19
C ARG A 85 4.51 -8.96 8.20
N TYR A 86 5.25 -7.99 8.75
CA TYR A 86 6.24 -7.16 8.04
C TYR A 86 5.62 -6.37 6.88
N GLU A 87 4.41 -5.88 7.11
CA GLU A 87 3.62 -5.07 6.19
C GLU A 87 4.37 -3.79 5.86
N ARG A 88 4.53 -3.52 4.56
CA ARG A 88 5.16 -2.30 4.06
C ARG A 88 4.59 -1.94 2.71
N LEU A 89 4.57 -0.66 2.41
CA LEU A 89 4.28 -0.17 1.07
C LEU A 89 5.58 0.29 0.44
N ASP A 90 6.11 -0.48 -0.52
CA ASP A 90 7.32 -0.12 -1.25
C ASP A 90 7.00 0.87 -2.36
N VAL A 91 7.65 2.04 -2.31
CA VAL A 91 7.46 3.13 -3.27
C VAL A 91 8.63 3.13 -4.23
N LYS A 92 8.35 2.91 -5.51
CA LYS A 92 9.35 2.84 -6.59
C LYS A 92 9.17 4.03 -7.53
N PRO A 93 10.22 4.79 -7.87
CA PRO A 93 10.12 5.84 -8.88
C PRO A 93 9.92 5.21 -10.26
N PHE A 94 8.96 5.72 -11.03
CA PHE A 94 8.68 5.29 -12.40
C PHE A 94 9.11 6.37 -13.41
N PRO A 95 9.50 6.01 -14.65
CA PRO A 95 9.87 7.00 -15.65
C PRO A 95 8.74 8.02 -15.86
N ILE A 96 9.08 9.31 -15.79
CA ILE A 96 8.16 10.47 -15.89
C ILE A 96 7.37 10.74 -14.58
N LYS A 97 8.08 11.26 -13.56
CA LYS A 97 7.53 11.89 -12.34
C LYS A 97 6.42 11.13 -11.59
N SER A 98 6.28 9.85 -11.84
CA SER A 98 5.26 8.98 -11.25
C SER A 98 5.94 7.99 -10.31
N PHE A 99 5.12 7.36 -9.47
CA PHE A 99 5.56 6.34 -8.55
C PHE A 99 4.68 5.11 -8.73
N SER A 100 5.28 3.94 -8.54
CA SER A 100 4.55 2.69 -8.35
C SER A 100 4.56 2.35 -6.86
N TYR A 101 3.47 1.76 -6.40
CA TYR A 101 3.21 1.53 -4.99
C TYR A 101 2.84 0.06 -4.77
N TYR A 102 3.73 -0.71 -4.16
CA TYR A 102 3.53 -2.15 -3.96
C TYR A 102 3.33 -2.44 -2.48
N LEU A 103 2.16 -2.94 -2.11
CA LEU A 103 1.95 -3.48 -0.78
C LEU A 103 2.63 -4.84 -0.70
N GLU A 104 3.52 -5.00 0.27
CA GLU A 104 4.21 -6.23 0.55
C GLU A 104 3.94 -6.69 1.99
N PHE A 105 3.74 -7.98 2.18
CA PHE A 105 3.70 -8.61 3.49
C PHE A 105 4.09 -10.08 3.39
N TYR A 106 4.44 -10.66 4.54
CA TYR A 106 4.82 -12.06 4.63
C TYR A 106 3.78 -12.88 5.39
N ASN A 107 3.61 -14.13 4.97
CA ASN A 107 3.11 -15.17 5.86
C ASN A 107 4.27 -15.65 6.75
N ASP A 108 4.26 -15.28 8.02
CA ASP A 108 5.30 -15.58 9.01
C ASP A 108 5.44 -17.09 9.30
N TRP A 109 4.45 -17.91 8.91
CA TRP A 109 4.51 -19.36 9.11
C TRP A 109 5.28 -20.07 8.00
N THR A 110 5.20 -19.59 6.77
CA THR A 110 5.76 -20.25 5.58
C THR A 110 6.96 -19.48 5.01
N GLY A 111 7.06 -18.18 5.31
CA GLY A 111 8.03 -17.27 4.70
C GLY A 111 7.60 -16.74 3.33
N THR A 112 6.39 -17.05 2.86
CA THR A 112 5.88 -16.57 1.57
C THR A 112 5.70 -15.05 1.59
N LEU A 113 6.26 -14.37 0.60
CA LEU A 113 6.01 -12.97 0.33
C LEU A 113 4.78 -12.84 -0.58
N TYR A 114 3.90 -11.92 -0.22
CA TYR A 114 2.75 -11.50 -1.01
C TYR A 114 2.97 -10.06 -1.44
N GLU A 115 2.68 -9.75 -2.71
CA GLU A 115 2.80 -8.42 -3.30
C GLU A 115 1.49 -8.06 -4.03
N LEU A 116 0.99 -6.84 -3.78
CA LEU A 116 -0.18 -6.28 -4.48
C LEU A 116 0.17 -4.88 -5.01
N ASP A 117 -0.06 -4.66 -6.30
CA ASP A 117 0.09 -3.34 -6.91
C ASP A 117 -1.08 -2.42 -6.52
N LEU A 118 -0.78 -1.37 -5.76
CA LEU A 118 -1.74 -0.36 -5.32
C LEU A 118 -1.71 0.93 -6.14
N SER A 119 -0.93 0.97 -7.23
CA SER A 119 -0.67 2.21 -7.98
C SER A 119 -1.94 2.84 -8.52
N ALA A 120 -2.85 2.04 -9.10
CA ALA A 120 -4.12 2.52 -9.60
C ALA A 120 -4.99 3.20 -8.51
N PHE A 121 -4.98 2.67 -7.29
CA PHE A 121 -5.73 3.26 -6.18
C PHE A 121 -5.12 4.59 -5.71
N LEU A 122 -3.79 4.66 -5.67
CA LEU A 122 -3.07 5.83 -5.15
C LEU A 122 -2.97 6.97 -6.18
N ASP A 123 -2.94 6.65 -7.47
CA ASP A 123 -3.04 7.63 -8.56
C ASP A 123 -4.37 8.42 -8.49
N GLU A 124 -5.48 7.72 -8.17
CA GLU A 124 -6.79 8.35 -8.01
C GLU A 124 -6.87 9.34 -6.84
N PHE A 125 -5.97 9.23 -5.86
CA PHE A 125 -5.94 10.11 -4.69
C PHE A 125 -5.23 11.46 -4.94
N SER A 126 -4.74 11.65 -6.16
CA SER A 126 -3.96 12.79 -6.66
C SER A 126 -2.58 12.95 -6.01
N GLU A 127 -1.59 13.21 -6.86
CA GLU A 127 -0.27 13.69 -6.44
C GLU A 127 -0.37 14.87 -5.46
N SER A 128 -1.42 15.70 -5.53
CA SER A 128 -1.57 16.86 -4.64
C SER A 128 -1.75 16.50 -3.17
N VAL A 129 -2.44 15.41 -2.84
CA VAL A 129 -2.62 14.97 -1.44
C VAL A 129 -1.37 14.27 -0.93
N ILE A 130 -0.72 13.49 -1.79
CA ILE A 130 0.52 12.80 -1.46
C ILE A 130 1.66 13.81 -1.28
N LEU A 131 1.79 14.80 -2.16
CA LEU A 131 2.81 15.86 -2.12
C LEU A 131 2.49 16.98 -1.13
N ASN A 132 1.25 17.08 -0.66
CA ASN A 132 0.86 18.01 0.40
C ASN A 132 -0.15 17.34 1.34
N PRO A 133 0.32 16.66 2.39
CA PRO A 133 -0.55 15.98 3.36
C PRO A 133 -1.62 16.91 3.96
N SER A 134 -1.30 18.21 4.09
CA SER A 134 -2.18 19.23 4.68
C SER A 134 -3.39 19.58 3.81
N SER A 135 -3.42 19.17 2.54
CA SER A 135 -4.59 19.32 1.67
C SER A 135 -5.55 18.12 1.68
N MET A 136 -5.29 17.09 2.49
CA MET A 136 -6.20 15.96 2.62
C MET A 136 -7.53 16.41 3.26
N PRO A 137 -8.70 16.13 2.65
CA PRO A 137 -9.98 16.44 3.26
C PRO A 137 -10.19 15.60 4.53
N VAL A 138 -10.73 16.25 5.57
CA VAL A 138 -11.11 15.61 6.85
C VAL A 138 -12.47 14.95 6.71
#